data_AF-A0A959L9L9-F1
#
_entry.id   AF-A0A959L9L9-F1
#
_cell.length_a   1.000
_cell.length_b   1.000
_cell.length_c   1.000
_cell.angle_alpha   90.00
_cell.angle_beta   90.00
_cell.angle_gamma   90.00
#
_symmetry.space_group_name_H-M   'P 1'
#
loop_
_entity.id
_entity.type
_entity.pdbx_description
1 polymer ?
#
loop_
_entity_poly.entity_id
_entity_poly.type
_entity_poly.pdbx_seq_one_letter_code
_entity_poly.pdbx_strand_id
1 'polypeptide(L)'
;MQHIPGLYVGTSPLGGRGVFSAHDVSEGDIVEICPLLFIPPEQLDKIDKTIFYDYYYAWPGDEGYACIALGYGSLYNHSFQPNADIIFDLDDRTIVIKALKEILAHDEILIDYQGGDKNATKLWFDVK
;
A
#
# COMPACT_ATOMS: atom_id res chain seq x y z
N MET A 1 -5.03 18.18 0.22
CA MET A 1 -4.82 17.34 -0.98
C MET A 1 -4.57 15.94 -0.46
N GLN A 2 -5.25 14.91 -0.96
CA GLN A 2 -5.10 13.53 -0.41
C GLN A 2 -3.82 12.85 -0.89
N HIS A 3 -3.16 13.36 -1.93
CA HIS A 3 -1.82 12.94 -2.35
C HIS A 3 -1.02 14.12 -2.89
N ILE A 4 0.28 13.91 -3.09
CA ILE A 4 1.17 14.89 -3.72
C ILE A 4 0.77 15.19 -5.18
N PRO A 5 1.06 16.40 -5.70
CA PRO A 5 0.94 16.69 -7.12
C PRO A 5 1.84 15.76 -7.95
N GLY A 6 1.34 15.33 -9.11
CA GLY A 6 2.11 14.48 -10.01
C GLY A 6 2.13 13.00 -9.63
N LEU A 7 1.39 12.55 -8.60
CA LEU A 7 1.18 11.13 -8.35
C LEU A 7 0.32 10.51 -9.47
N TYR A 8 0.76 9.40 -10.07
CA TYR A 8 0.06 8.72 -11.14
C TYR A 8 0.23 7.20 -11.11
N VAL A 9 -0.70 6.50 -11.76
CA VAL A 9 -0.64 5.05 -11.97
C VAL A 9 -0.08 4.75 -13.36
N GLY A 10 0.91 3.86 -13.43
CA GLY A 10 1.55 3.44 -14.67
C GLY A 10 1.68 1.92 -14.76
N THR A 11 2.20 1.43 -15.90
CA THR A 11 2.59 0.03 -16.03
C THR A 11 3.86 -0.24 -15.23
N SER A 12 3.82 -1.20 -14.30
CA SER A 12 4.98 -1.55 -13.50
C SER A 12 5.89 -2.55 -14.23
N PRO A 13 7.23 -2.39 -14.16
CA PRO A 13 8.18 -3.42 -14.56
C PRO A 13 8.04 -4.74 -13.77
N LEU A 14 7.51 -4.68 -12.54
CA LEU A 14 7.23 -5.86 -11.71
C LEU A 14 6.03 -6.66 -12.24
N GLY A 15 5.11 -5.97 -12.92
CA GLY A 15 3.93 -6.52 -13.56
C GLY A 15 2.67 -5.74 -13.19
N GLY A 16 1.70 -5.68 -14.12
CA GLY A 16 0.44 -4.98 -13.86
C GLY A 16 0.60 -3.46 -13.73
N ARG A 17 0.03 -2.89 -12.67
CA ARG A 17 0.01 -1.46 -12.38
C ARG A 17 0.94 -1.16 -11.22
N GLY A 18 1.55 0.02 -11.22
CA GLY A 18 2.32 0.57 -10.12
C GLY A 18 2.02 2.05 -9.92
N VAL A 19 2.46 2.59 -8.80
CA VAL A 19 2.28 4.01 -8.45
C VAL A 19 3.61 4.73 -8.56
N PHE A 20 3.59 5.93 -9.15
CA PHE A 20 4.76 6.72 -9.51
C PHE A 20 4.51 8.20 -9.21
N SER A 21 5.57 8.98 -9.11
CA SER A 21 5.49 10.46 -9.03
C SER A 21 6.16 11.10 -10.23
N ALA A 22 5.58 12.16 -10.80
CA ALA A 22 6.20 12.96 -11.87
C ALA A 22 7.29 13.92 -11.36
N HIS A 23 7.48 13.98 -10.04
CA HIS A 23 8.45 14.84 -9.36
C HIS A 23 9.20 14.03 -8.30
N ASP A 24 10.39 14.51 -7.94
CA ASP A 24 11.15 13.96 -6.83
C ASP A 24 10.34 14.08 -5.53
N VAL A 25 10.42 13.05 -4.69
CA VAL A 25 9.79 12.97 -3.37
C VAL A 25 10.89 12.90 -2.33
N SER A 26 10.86 13.79 -1.34
CA SER A 26 11.88 13.82 -0.30
C SER A 26 11.64 12.73 0.74
N GLU A 27 12.70 12.28 1.40
CA GLU A 27 12.58 11.41 2.56
C GLU A 27 11.64 12.03 3.62
N GLY A 28 10.68 11.24 4.09
CA GLY A 28 9.72 11.65 5.11
C GLY A 28 8.48 12.36 4.59
N ASP A 29 8.40 12.68 3.29
CA ASP A 29 7.21 13.26 2.70
C ASP A 29 6.01 12.30 2.77
N ILE A 30 4.82 12.86 3.06
CA ILE A 30 3.56 12.13 2.91
C ILE A 30 3.22 12.12 1.43
N VAL A 31 3.23 10.93 0.83
CA VAL A 31 2.89 10.70 -0.59
C VAL A 31 1.38 10.74 -0.77
N GLU A 32 0.65 10.01 0.08
CA GLU A 32 -0.79 9.85 -0.03
C GLU A 32 -1.42 9.52 1.34
N ILE A 33 -2.63 10.01 1.56
CA ILE A 33 -3.51 9.68 2.68
C ILE A 33 -4.73 8.99 2.09
N CYS A 34 -4.82 7.69 2.30
CA CYS A 34 -5.79 6.78 1.72
C CYS A 34 -6.95 6.57 2.69
N PRO A 35 -8.18 7.00 2.36
CA PRO A 35 -9.37 6.60 3.10
C PRO A 35 -9.57 5.08 3.03
N LEU A 36 -10.15 4.50 4.07
CA LEU A 36 -10.33 3.06 4.17
C LEU A 36 -11.79 2.65 3.96
N LEU A 37 -11.98 1.60 3.16
CA LEU A 37 -13.23 0.84 3.10
C LEU A 37 -13.08 -0.41 3.96
N PHE A 38 -13.76 -0.44 5.10
CA PHE A 38 -13.67 -1.54 6.05
C PHE A 38 -14.45 -2.77 5.59
N ILE A 39 -13.83 -3.93 5.79
CA ILE A 39 -14.39 -5.26 5.57
C ILE A 39 -14.55 -5.90 6.96
N PRO A 40 -15.78 -6.20 7.38
CA PRO A 40 -16.00 -6.80 8.69
C PRO A 40 -15.60 -8.30 8.68
N PRO A 41 -15.23 -8.88 9.84
CA PRO A 41 -14.68 -10.22 9.93
C PRO A 41 -15.55 -11.30 9.28
N GLU A 42 -16.88 -11.20 9.40
CA GLU A 42 -17.83 -12.18 8.86
C GLU A 42 -17.87 -12.24 7.32
N GLN A 43 -17.21 -11.29 6.64
CA GLN A 43 -17.12 -11.25 5.18
C GLN A 43 -15.78 -11.77 4.64
N LEU A 44 -14.74 -11.88 5.48
CA LEU A 44 -13.39 -12.22 5.02
C LEU A 44 -13.31 -13.57 4.31
N ASP A 45 -13.92 -14.62 4.87
CA ASP A 45 -13.96 -15.97 4.25
C ASP A 45 -14.51 -15.99 2.81
N LYS A 46 -15.34 -15.00 2.45
CA LYS A 46 -15.87 -14.84 1.09
C LYS A 46 -14.94 -14.00 0.24
N ILE A 47 -14.40 -12.92 0.78
CA ILE A 47 -13.46 -12.02 0.12
C ILE A 47 -12.16 -12.75 -0.26
N ASP A 48 -11.67 -13.63 0.62
CA ASP A 48 -10.47 -14.45 0.40
C ASP A 48 -10.56 -15.34 -0.84
N LYS A 49 -11.78 -15.61 -1.32
CA LYS A 49 -12.05 -16.42 -2.51
C LYS A 49 -12.21 -15.58 -3.78
N THR A 50 -11.85 -14.30 -3.72
CA THR A 50 -11.97 -13.34 -4.81
C THR A 50 -10.65 -12.64 -5.07
N ILE A 51 -10.59 -11.84 -6.15
CA ILE A 51 -9.40 -11.04 -6.46
C ILE A 51 -9.04 -10.03 -5.37
N PHE A 52 -9.97 -9.67 -4.49
CA PHE A 52 -9.74 -8.67 -3.44
C PHE A 52 -8.79 -9.14 -2.35
N TYR A 53 -8.57 -10.46 -2.23
CA TYR A 53 -7.59 -11.04 -1.31
C TYR A 53 -6.20 -10.41 -1.46
N ASP A 54 -5.83 -10.09 -2.70
CA ASP A 54 -4.51 -9.55 -3.04
C ASP A 54 -4.37 -8.05 -2.71
N TYR A 55 -5.44 -7.39 -2.25
CA TYR A 55 -5.54 -5.92 -2.21
C TYR A 55 -6.01 -5.33 -0.88
N TYR A 56 -6.46 -6.15 0.08
CA TYR A 56 -6.85 -5.66 1.40
C TYR A 56 -5.68 -5.72 2.39
N TYR A 57 -5.78 -4.89 3.42
CA TYR A 57 -4.89 -4.85 4.56
C TYR A 57 -5.60 -5.41 5.79
N ALA A 58 -4.87 -6.11 6.67
CA ALA A 58 -5.36 -6.38 8.01
C ALA A 58 -5.42 -5.06 8.78
N TRP A 59 -6.57 -4.74 9.40
CA TRP A 59 -6.74 -3.51 10.16
C TRP A 59 -6.32 -3.71 11.61
N PRO A 60 -5.33 -2.96 12.14
CA PRO A 60 -4.84 -3.17 13.49
C PRO A 60 -5.70 -2.55 14.58
N GLY A 61 -6.66 -1.67 14.24
CA GLY A 61 -7.49 -0.97 15.23
C GLY A 61 -8.60 -1.83 15.85
N ASP A 62 -9.03 -2.90 15.17
CA ASP A 62 -10.07 -3.81 15.64
C ASP A 62 -9.74 -5.24 15.19
N GLU A 63 -9.83 -6.21 16.10
CA GLU A 63 -9.46 -7.60 15.81
C GLU A 63 -10.32 -8.21 14.69
N GLY A 64 -9.66 -8.82 13.70
CA GLY A 64 -10.31 -9.52 12.60
C GLY A 64 -10.89 -8.62 11.51
N TYR A 65 -10.80 -7.30 11.62
CA TYR A 65 -11.18 -6.40 10.54
C TYR A 65 -10.09 -6.34 9.47
N ALA A 66 -10.52 -6.13 8.23
CA ALA A 66 -9.65 -5.77 7.14
C ALA A 66 -10.14 -4.48 6.47
N CYS A 67 -9.34 -3.93 5.57
CA CYS A 67 -9.71 -2.75 4.82
C CYS A 67 -9.09 -2.72 3.42
N ILE A 68 -9.84 -2.18 2.46
CA ILE A 68 -9.29 -1.77 1.18
C ILE A 68 -8.84 -0.31 1.32
N ALA A 69 -7.61 -0.02 0.92
CA ALA A 69 -7.12 1.35 0.83
C ALA A 69 -7.60 1.97 -0.48
N LEU A 70 -8.45 2.99 -0.37
CA LEU A 70 -8.92 3.75 -1.52
C LEU A 70 -7.81 4.69 -2.04
N GLY A 71 -8.13 5.57 -2.98
CA GLY A 71 -7.10 6.31 -3.71
C GLY A 71 -6.25 5.33 -4.51
N TYR A 72 -4.92 5.43 -4.39
CA TYR A 72 -3.99 4.44 -4.94
C TYR A 72 -3.43 3.49 -3.88
N GLY A 73 -3.91 3.53 -2.63
CA GLY A 73 -3.35 2.77 -1.51
C GLY A 73 -3.25 1.26 -1.73
N SER A 74 -4.20 0.65 -2.43
CA SER A 74 -4.15 -0.77 -2.81
C SER A 74 -3.48 -1.03 -4.17
N LEU A 75 -2.75 -0.06 -4.74
CA LEU A 75 -2.04 -0.20 -6.04
C LEU A 75 -0.51 -0.12 -5.92
N TYR A 76 0.03 0.30 -4.77
CA TYR A 76 1.48 0.32 -4.56
C TYR A 76 2.01 -1.11 -4.54
N ASN A 77 3.03 -1.39 -5.34
CA ASN A 77 3.60 -2.73 -5.41
C ASN A 77 4.54 -3.02 -4.24
N HIS A 78 4.78 -4.31 -4.03
CA HIS A 78 5.67 -4.79 -2.99
C HIS A 78 7.15 -4.73 -3.37
N SER A 79 8.00 -4.43 -2.40
CA SER A 79 9.44 -4.70 -2.42
C SER A 79 9.97 -5.05 -1.03
N PHE A 80 10.95 -5.96 -0.95
CA PHE A 80 11.74 -6.21 0.28
C PHE A 80 12.75 -5.10 0.59
N GLN A 81 12.96 -4.17 -0.36
CA GLN A 81 13.74 -2.95 -0.18
C GLN A 81 12.83 -1.75 -0.55
N PRO A 82 11.76 -1.51 0.21
CA PRO A 82 10.78 -0.48 -0.13
C PRO A 82 11.41 0.92 -0.08
N ASN A 83 10.79 1.86 -0.79
CA ASN A 83 11.13 3.28 -0.72
C ASN A 83 10.02 4.12 -0.08
N ALA A 84 8.88 3.51 0.25
CA ALA A 84 7.82 4.09 1.07
C ALA A 84 7.30 3.10 2.11
N ASP A 85 6.68 3.64 3.16
CA ASP A 85 6.09 2.91 4.28
C ASP A 85 4.57 3.11 4.33
N ILE A 86 3.89 2.19 4.98
CA ILE A 86 2.45 2.25 5.28
C ILE A 86 2.29 2.53 6.78
N ILE A 87 1.61 3.62 7.10
CA ILE A 87 1.29 3.99 8.47
C ILE A 87 -0.23 3.95 8.64
N PHE A 88 -0.72 3.12 9.56
CA PHE A 88 -2.14 3.12 9.92
C PHE A 88 -2.43 4.26 10.90
N ASP A 89 -3.27 5.20 10.48
CA ASP A 89 -3.82 6.22 11.34
C ASP A 89 -5.16 5.74 11.91
N LEU A 90 -5.17 5.35 13.18
CA LEU A 90 -6.35 4.79 13.86
C LEU A 90 -7.41 5.84 14.16
N ASP A 91 -7.01 7.09 14.40
CA ASP A 91 -7.89 8.17 14.79
C ASP A 91 -8.69 8.65 13.57
N ASP A 92 -7.99 8.91 12.47
CA ASP A 92 -8.60 9.36 11.21
C ASP A 92 -9.07 8.19 10.33
N ARG A 93 -8.76 6.95 10.71
CA ARG A 93 -9.10 5.71 9.99
C ARG A 93 -8.61 5.75 8.54
N THR A 94 -7.33 6.05 8.38
CA THR A 94 -6.66 6.13 7.07
C THR A 94 -5.39 5.28 7.05
N ILE A 95 -4.90 5.03 5.84
CA ILE A 95 -3.51 4.62 5.63
C ILE A 95 -2.75 5.82 5.06
N VAL A 96 -1.59 6.12 5.64
CA VAL A 96 -0.66 7.13 5.13
C VAL A 96 0.52 6.43 4.45
N ILE A 97 0.75 6.75 3.18
CA ILE A 97 1.93 6.34 2.43
C ILE A 97 3.00 7.40 2.64
N LYS A 98 4.14 7.02 3.22
CA LYS A 98 5.22 7.96 3.57
C LYS A 98 6.54 7.53 2.97
N ALA A 99 7.27 8.44 2.33
CA ALA A 99 8.57 8.14 1.76
C ALA A 99 9.59 7.79 2.85
N LEU A 100 10.31 6.67 2.69
CA LEU A 100 11.37 6.20 3.58
C LEU A 100 12.75 6.74 3.22
N LYS A 101 12.89 7.21 1.98
CA LYS A 101 14.10 7.78 1.39
C LYS A 101 13.68 8.66 0.22
N GLU A 102 14.64 9.38 -0.36
CA GLU A 102 14.42 10.09 -1.62
C GLU A 102 13.94 9.12 -2.71
N ILE A 103 12.89 9.52 -3.45
CA ILE A 103 12.35 8.81 -4.61
C ILE A 103 12.43 9.76 -5.79
N LEU A 104 13.18 9.39 -6.82
CA LEU A 104 13.34 10.24 -7.99
C LEU A 104 12.08 10.25 -8.84
N ALA A 105 11.87 11.33 -9.59
CA ALA A 105 10.78 11.43 -10.55
C ALA A 105 10.76 10.19 -11.47
N HIS A 106 9.58 9.60 -11.62
CA HIS A 106 9.27 8.41 -12.40
C HIS A 106 9.80 7.08 -11.86
N ASP A 107 10.46 7.06 -10.70
CA ASP A 107 10.69 5.81 -9.97
C ASP A 107 9.38 5.27 -9.38
N GLU A 108 9.26 3.94 -9.33
CA GLU A 108 8.09 3.30 -8.72
C GLU A 108 8.14 3.44 -7.21
N ILE A 109 7.01 3.82 -6.62
CA ILE A 109 6.83 3.89 -5.17
C ILE A 109 6.39 2.50 -4.71
N LEU A 110 7.23 1.89 -3.87
CA LEU A 110 7.13 0.49 -3.45
C LEU A 110 7.07 0.43 -1.93
N ILE A 111 6.19 -0.43 -1.43
CA ILE A 111 5.89 -0.65 -0.01
C ILE A 111 6.23 -2.09 0.41
N ASP A 112 6.25 -2.36 1.71
CA ASP A 112 6.37 -3.70 2.24
C ASP A 112 5.00 -4.26 2.64
N TYR A 113 4.57 -5.38 2.03
CA TYR A 113 3.30 -6.04 2.34
C TYR A 113 3.37 -6.83 3.66
N GLN A 114 4.57 -7.12 4.16
CA GLN A 114 4.79 -7.91 5.36
C GLN A 114 5.06 -7.04 6.60
N GLY A 115 5.06 -5.70 6.45
CA GLY A 115 5.29 -4.78 7.57
C GLY A 115 6.64 -5.00 8.28
N GLY A 116 7.67 -5.43 7.55
CA GLY A 116 9.00 -5.71 8.08
C GLY A 116 9.19 -7.07 8.75
N ASP A 117 8.16 -7.93 8.81
CA ASP A 117 8.31 -9.29 9.33
C ASP A 117 8.97 -10.21 8.29
N LYS A 118 10.30 -10.35 8.40
CA LYS A 118 11.10 -11.24 7.55
C LYS A 118 10.77 -12.74 7.74
N ASN A 119 9.98 -13.08 8.75
CA ASN A 119 9.51 -14.45 9.00
C ASN A 119 8.04 -14.65 8.58
N ALA A 120 7.38 -13.60 8.05
CA ALA A 120 6.04 -13.72 7.51
C ALA A 120 6.01 -14.77 6.40
N THR A 121 4.86 -15.43 6.29
CA THR A 121 4.62 -16.52 5.33
C THR A 121 5.00 -16.11 3.91
N LYS A 122 5.41 -17.10 3.11
CA LYS A 122 5.74 -16.89 1.69
C LYS A 122 4.61 -16.12 1.01
N LEU A 123 4.93 -15.01 0.35
CA LEU A 123 3.97 -14.27 -0.47
C LEU A 123 3.30 -15.22 -1.47
N TRP A 124 2.06 -14.95 -1.83
CA TRP A 124 1.29 -15.76 -2.77
C TRP A 124 1.78 -15.64 -4.23
N PHE A 125 2.80 -14.80 -4.46
CA PHE A 125 3.51 -14.63 -5.71
C PHE A 125 5.03 -14.67 -5.49
N ASP A 126 5.78 -14.94 -6.55
CA ASP A 126 7.24 -14.84 -6.52
C ASP A 126 7.66 -13.39 -6.76
N VAL A 127 8.53 -12.86 -5.89
CA VAL A 127 9.12 -11.53 -6.04
C VAL A 127 10.23 -11.61 -7.09
N LYS A 128 10.17 -10.73 -8.10
CA LYS A 128 11.21 -10.62 -9.14
C LYS A 128 12.42 -9.82 -8.67
#